data_AF-A0A928IFL1-F1
#
_entry.id   AF-A0A928IFL1-F1
#
_cell.length_a   1.000
_cell.length_b   1.000
_cell.length_c   1.000
_cell.angle_alpha   90.00
_cell.angle_beta   90.00
_cell.angle_gamma   90.00
#
_symmetry.space_group_name_H-M   'P 1'
#
loop_
_entity.id
_entity.type
_entity.pdbx_description
1 polymer ?
#
loop_
_entity_poly.entity_id
_entity_poly.type
_entity_poly.pdbx_seq_one_letter_code
_entity_poly.pdbx_strand_id
1 'polypeptide(L)'
;MKEYENEVRERYGNTAAYNEHREKTKNYTKEKWAKVNDGMMDIFAQFFECKNSGKSADSPEAQALVARLQSHINENYYTCTDEILCGLGKTYVSDERFRKNIDRSGDGTAEFASEAIERYCKK
;
A
#
# COMPACT_ATOMS: atom_id res chain seq x y z
N MET A 1 19.44 6.95 -3.01
CA MET A 1 18.50 6.60 -4.10
C MET A 1 18.99 5.42 -4.94
N LYS A 2 20.25 5.40 -5.42
CA LYS A 2 20.77 4.29 -6.24
C LYS A 2 20.75 2.90 -5.57
N GLU A 3 21.06 2.80 -4.28
CA GLU A 3 21.01 1.50 -3.56
C GLU A 3 19.58 0.98 -3.38
N TYR A 4 18.61 1.87 -3.16
CA TYR A 4 17.19 1.52 -3.02
C TYR A 4 16.59 1.04 -4.34
N GLU A 5 16.91 1.71 -5.45
CA GLU A 5 16.47 1.27 -6.78
C GLU A 5 17.05 -0.09 -7.15
N ASN A 6 18.29 -0.39 -6.75
CA ASN A 6 18.91 -1.70 -6.97
C ASN A 6 18.24 -2.79 -6.11
N GLU A 7 17.98 -2.56 -4.82
CA GLU A 7 17.32 -3.53 -3.94
C GLU A 7 15.89 -3.85 -4.42
N VAL A 8 15.11 -2.82 -4.81
CA VAL A 8 13.76 -3.01 -5.35
C VAL A 8 13.80 -3.74 -6.69
N ARG A 9 14.80 -3.47 -7.54
CA ARG A 9 15.00 -4.17 -8.81
C ARG A 9 15.46 -5.63 -8.60
N GLU A 10 16.27 -5.92 -7.60
CA GLU A 10 16.66 -7.30 -7.28
C GLU A 10 15.48 -8.11 -6.72
N ARG A 11 14.66 -7.49 -5.86
CA ARG A 11 13.53 -8.17 -5.22
C ARG A 11 12.30 -8.30 -6.12
N TYR A 12 12.05 -7.32 -6.99
CA TYR A 12 10.81 -7.24 -7.79
C TYR A 12 11.03 -6.99 -9.28
N GLY A 13 12.27 -6.76 -9.74
CA GLY A 13 12.55 -6.30 -11.11
C GLY A 13 12.22 -7.28 -12.23
N ASN A 14 12.00 -8.56 -11.90
CA ASN A 14 11.55 -9.58 -12.85
C ASN A 14 10.02 -9.78 -12.85
N THR A 15 9.27 -9.01 -12.05
CA THR A 15 7.82 -9.14 -11.98
C THR A 15 7.13 -8.30 -13.07
N ALA A 16 6.00 -8.78 -13.58
CA ALA A 16 5.17 -8.01 -14.51
C ALA A 16 4.71 -6.68 -13.88
N ALA A 17 4.40 -6.69 -12.58
CA ALA A 17 4.02 -5.49 -11.83
C ALA A 17 5.11 -4.41 -11.84
N TYR A 18 6.39 -4.77 -11.73
CA TYR A 18 7.49 -3.81 -11.79
C TYR A 18 7.65 -3.18 -13.19
N ASN A 19 7.47 -3.97 -14.25
CA ASN A 19 7.51 -3.46 -15.61
C ASN A 19 6.32 -2.53 -15.91
N GLU A 20 5.11 -2.89 -15.48
CA GLU A 20 3.95 -2.01 -15.61
C GLU A 20 4.14 -0.71 -14.83
N HIS A 21 4.66 -0.79 -13.59
CA HIS A 21 5.01 0.37 -12.80
C HIS A 21 5.93 1.33 -13.53
N ARG A 22 7.02 0.80 -14.09
CA ARG A 22 7.99 1.58 -14.87
C ARG A 22 7.33 2.28 -16.05
N GLU A 23 6.48 1.58 -16.79
CA GLU A 23 5.80 2.17 -17.95
C GLU A 23 4.72 3.19 -17.58
N LYS A 24 3.94 2.94 -16.52
CA LYS A 24 2.85 3.80 -16.07
C LYS A 24 3.38 5.11 -15.47
N THR A 25 4.50 5.02 -14.75
CA THR A 25 5.10 6.16 -14.04
C THR A 25 6.19 6.89 -14.81
N LYS A 26 6.57 6.44 -16.02
CA LYS A 26 7.69 7.03 -16.81
C LYS A 26 7.58 8.54 -17.05
N ASN A 27 6.35 9.05 -17.15
CA ASN A 27 6.06 10.46 -17.42
C ASN A 27 5.47 11.18 -16.21
N TYR A 28 5.50 10.58 -15.01
CA TYR A 28 4.97 11.24 -13.82
C TYR A 28 5.84 12.45 -13.46
N THR A 29 5.20 13.61 -13.41
CA THR A 29 5.81 14.82 -12.89
C THR A 29 5.93 14.73 -11.36
N LYS A 30 6.77 15.58 -10.76
CA LYS A 30 6.87 15.69 -9.30
C LYS A 30 5.50 16.01 -8.66
N GLU A 31 4.70 16.84 -9.31
CA GLU A 31 3.34 17.19 -8.86
C GLU A 31 2.40 15.99 -8.91
N LYS A 32 2.44 15.20 -10.00
CA LYS A 32 1.64 13.98 -10.09
C LYS A 32 2.05 12.98 -9.00
N TRP A 33 3.35 12.83 -8.75
CA TRP A 33 3.86 12.01 -7.65
C TRP A 33 3.37 12.47 -6.28
N ALA A 34 3.42 13.77 -6.00
CA ALA A 34 2.90 14.33 -4.76
C ALA A 34 1.41 13.99 -4.58
N LYS A 35 0.58 14.25 -5.60
CA LYS A 35 -0.86 13.96 -5.56
C LYS A 35 -1.16 12.46 -5.35
N VAL A 36 -0.41 11.58 -6.01
CA VAL A 36 -0.58 10.13 -5.87
C VAL A 36 -0.16 9.65 -4.47
N ASN A 37 0.91 10.23 -3.91
CA ASN A 37 1.35 9.92 -2.56
C ASN A 37 0.38 10.46 -1.51
N ASP A 38 -0.15 11.66 -1.69
CA ASP A 38 -1.13 12.26 -0.77
C ASP A 38 -2.40 11.39 -0.72
N GLY A 39 -2.89 10.92 -1.87
CA GLY A 39 -4.02 9.98 -1.93
C GLY A 39 -3.74 8.65 -1.22
N MET A 40 -2.51 8.16 -1.28
CA MET A 40 -2.09 6.95 -0.55
C MET A 40 -2.10 7.20 0.97
N MET A 41 -1.53 8.33 1.41
CA MET A 41 -1.46 8.69 2.83
C MET A 41 -2.85 8.97 3.42
N ASP A 42 -3.77 9.53 2.64
CA ASP A 42 -5.18 9.72 3.03
C ASP A 42 -5.88 8.39 3.34
N ILE A 43 -5.60 7.34 2.55
CA ILE A 43 -6.14 6.00 2.80
C ILE A 43 -5.58 5.44 4.11
N PHE A 44 -4.27 5.59 4.36
CA PHE A 44 -3.67 5.14 5.62
C PHE A 44 -4.16 5.94 6.84
N ALA A 45 -4.40 7.24 6.68
CA ALA A 45 -5.03 8.05 7.74
C ALA A 45 -6.43 7.53 8.08
N GLN A 46 -7.23 7.14 7.10
CA GLN A 46 -8.55 6.53 7.35
C GLN A 46 -8.45 5.13 7.99
N PHE A 47 -7.41 4.35 7.69
CA PHE A 47 -7.14 3.11 8.43
C PHE A 47 -6.85 3.40 9.91
N PHE A 48 -6.05 4.44 10.19
CA PHE A 48 -5.81 4.88 11.56
C PHE A 48 -7.09 5.32 12.25
N GLU A 49 -7.94 6.13 11.61
CA GLU A 49 -9.22 6.56 12.18
C GLU A 49 -10.15 5.38 12.49
N CYS A 50 -10.19 4.40 11.59
CA CYS A 50 -10.97 3.17 11.76
C CYS A 50 -10.50 2.41 13.02
N LYS A 51 -9.19 2.18 13.12
CA LYS A 51 -8.54 1.56 14.28
C LYS A 51 -8.79 2.35 15.57
N ASN A 52 -8.57 3.66 15.55
CA ASN A 52 -8.67 4.54 16.72
C ASN A 52 -10.12 4.67 17.22
N SER A 53 -11.09 4.45 16.34
CA SER A 53 -12.51 4.36 16.68
C SER A 53 -12.93 2.98 17.23
N GLY A 54 -11.98 2.05 17.40
CA GLY A 54 -12.23 0.72 17.94
C GLY A 54 -12.89 -0.26 16.96
N LYS A 55 -12.91 0.05 15.66
CA LYS A 55 -13.43 -0.86 14.63
C LYS A 55 -12.45 -2.01 14.40
N SER A 56 -12.98 -3.19 14.10
CA SER A 56 -12.17 -4.35 13.75
C SER A 56 -11.65 -4.28 12.31
N ALA A 57 -10.56 -5.00 12.03
CA ALA A 57 -9.94 -5.04 10.71
C ALA A 57 -10.80 -5.74 9.63
N ASP A 58 -11.77 -6.56 10.04
CA ASP A 58 -12.77 -7.20 9.19
C ASP A 58 -14.09 -6.41 9.05
N SER A 59 -14.20 -5.24 9.70
CA SER A 59 -15.37 -4.36 9.58
C SER A 59 -15.62 -3.94 8.12
N PRO A 60 -16.88 -3.70 7.71
CA PRO A 60 -17.20 -3.22 6.37
C PRO A 60 -16.38 -1.99 5.96
N GLU A 61 -16.13 -1.07 6.88
CA GLU A 61 -15.33 0.13 6.64
C GLU A 61 -13.85 -0.18 6.40
N ALA A 62 -13.23 -1.02 7.24
CA ALA A 62 -11.85 -1.44 7.03
C ALA A 62 -11.70 -2.18 5.69
N GLN A 63 -12.66 -3.03 5.33
CA GLN A 63 -12.65 -3.78 4.09
C GLN A 63 -12.88 -2.90 2.85
N ALA A 64 -13.70 -1.85 2.96
CA ALA A 64 -13.84 -0.84 1.92
C ALA A 64 -12.54 -0.04 1.71
N LEU A 65 -11.80 0.26 2.79
CA LEU A 65 -10.48 0.90 2.69
C LEU A 65 -9.45 0.00 2.02
N VAL A 66 -9.49 -1.33 2.24
CA VAL A 66 -8.62 -2.28 1.52
C VAL A 66 -8.92 -2.27 0.03
N ALA A 67 -10.20 -2.31 -0.37
CA ALA A 67 -10.57 -2.21 -1.77
C ALA A 67 -10.12 -0.87 -2.39
N ARG A 68 -10.28 0.24 -1.65
CA ARG A 68 -9.82 1.56 -2.08
C ARG A 68 -8.31 1.63 -2.22
N LEU A 69 -7.56 1.01 -1.31
CA LEU A 69 -6.10 0.88 -1.39
C LEU A 69 -5.69 0.14 -2.66
N GLN A 70 -6.31 -1.01 -2.93
CA GLN A 70 -6.03 -1.81 -4.12
C GLN A 70 -6.34 -1.03 -5.41
N SER A 71 -7.50 -0.35 -5.47
CA SER A 71 -7.87 0.51 -6.60
C SER A 71 -6.87 1.65 -6.81
N HIS A 72 -6.44 2.32 -5.73
CA HIS A 72 -5.44 3.39 -5.83
C HIS A 72 -4.10 2.89 -6.38
N ILE A 73 -3.68 1.67 -6.00
CA ILE A 73 -2.47 1.03 -6.54
C ILE A 73 -2.67 0.69 -8.03
N ASN A 74 -3.80 0.06 -8.37
CA ASN A 74 -4.16 -0.27 -9.76
C ASN A 74 -4.13 0.94 -10.67
N GLU A 75 -4.71 2.05 -10.24
CA GLU A 75 -4.82 3.27 -11.06
C GLU A 75 -3.46 3.96 -11.28
N ASN A 76 -2.61 4.00 -10.25
CA ASN A 76 -1.46 4.89 -10.25
C ASN A 76 -0.09 4.19 -10.39
N TYR A 77 -0.02 2.89 -10.10
CA TYR A 77 1.26 2.17 -10.04
C TYR A 77 1.28 1.00 -11.01
N TYR A 78 0.56 -0.08 -10.71
CA TYR A 78 0.57 -1.32 -11.48
C TYR A 78 -0.67 -2.15 -11.13
N THR A 79 -0.96 -3.17 -11.93
CA THR A 79 -2.04 -4.11 -11.64
C THR A 79 -1.78 -4.85 -10.32
N CYS A 80 -2.49 -4.46 -9.27
CA CYS A 80 -2.45 -5.02 -7.94
C CYS A 80 -3.55 -6.08 -7.82
N THR A 81 -3.19 -7.33 -8.13
CA THR A 81 -4.05 -8.49 -7.86
C THR A 81 -4.20 -8.72 -6.36
N ASP A 82 -5.18 -9.52 -5.95
CA ASP A 82 -5.33 -9.87 -4.53
C ASP A 82 -4.06 -10.51 -3.99
N GLU A 83 -3.41 -11.41 -4.74
CA GLU A 83 -2.13 -12.02 -4.35
C GLU A 83 -1.04 -10.98 -4.05
N ILE A 84 -0.89 -9.98 -4.93
CA ILE A 84 0.06 -8.88 -4.72
C ILE A 84 -0.34 -8.06 -3.49
N LEU A 85 -1.63 -7.76 -3.34
CA LEU A 85 -2.16 -7.04 -2.19
C LEU A 85 -1.85 -7.77 -0.88
N CYS A 86 -2.06 -9.08 -0.79
CA CYS A 86 -1.72 -9.87 0.41
C CYS A 86 -0.21 -9.85 0.69
N GLY A 87 0.63 -9.89 -0.35
CA GLY A 87 2.07 -9.73 -0.23
C GLY A 87 2.49 -8.36 0.31
N LEU A 88 1.82 -7.30 -0.14
CA LEU A 88 2.03 -5.94 0.36
C LEU A 88 1.64 -5.82 1.83
N GLY A 89 0.50 -6.39 2.24
CA GLY A 89 0.08 -6.41 3.65
C GLY A 89 1.17 -6.98 4.57
N LYS A 90 1.73 -8.14 4.21
CA LYS A 90 2.88 -8.74 4.94
C LYS A 90 4.10 -7.81 4.95
N THR A 91 4.39 -7.17 3.82
CA THR A 91 5.53 -6.26 3.68
C THR A 91 5.39 -5.04 4.58
N TYR A 92 4.18 -4.52 4.79
CA TYR A 92 3.92 -3.34 5.62
C TYR A 92 4.36 -3.54 7.08
N VAL A 93 4.36 -4.78 7.58
CA VAL A 93 4.81 -5.10 8.93
C VAL A 93 6.21 -5.71 8.98
N SER A 94 6.64 -6.44 7.94
CA SER A 94 7.95 -7.11 7.93
C SER A 94 9.10 -6.17 7.55
N ASP A 95 8.84 -5.12 6.78
CA ASP A 95 9.83 -4.12 6.40
C ASP A 95 9.66 -2.84 7.22
N GLU A 96 10.64 -2.53 8.07
CA GLU A 96 10.57 -1.36 8.94
C GLU A 96 10.40 -0.04 8.20
N ARG A 97 10.86 0.08 6.95
CA ARG A 97 10.76 1.31 6.17
C ARG A 97 9.30 1.58 5.82
N PHE A 98 8.59 0.54 5.36
CA PHE A 98 7.16 0.62 5.09
C PHE A 98 6.37 0.87 6.36
N ARG A 99 6.65 0.10 7.42
CA ARG A 99 6.00 0.27 8.72
C ARG A 99 6.12 1.70 9.22
N LYS A 100 7.34 2.23 9.30
CA LYS A 100 7.61 3.60 9.76
C LYS A 100 6.93 4.65 8.90
N ASN A 101 6.82 4.45 7.57
CA ASN A 101 6.17 5.42 6.70
C ASN A 101 4.65 5.41 6.85
N ILE A 102 4.04 4.23 6.97
CA ILE A 102 2.59 4.08 7.16
C ILE A 102 2.18 4.57 8.55
N ASP A 103 2.96 4.26 9.58
CA ASP A 103 2.66 4.70 10.95
C ASP A 103 2.82 6.21 11.17
N ARG A 104 3.31 6.97 10.16
CA ARG A 104 3.20 8.45 10.18
C ARG A 104 1.74 8.92 10.17
N SER A 105 0.82 8.09 9.69
CA SER A 105 -0.62 8.31 9.79
C SER A 105 -1.18 8.03 11.19
N GLY A 106 -0.40 7.39 12.05
CA GLY A 106 -0.73 7.06 13.44
C GLY A 106 -0.15 5.70 13.85
N ASP A 107 0.19 5.56 15.12
CA ASP A 107 0.90 4.36 15.62
C ASP A 107 0.11 3.07 15.37
N GLY A 108 0.79 2.05 14.84
CA GLY A 108 0.24 0.73 14.53
C GLY A 108 -0.85 0.76 13.45
N THR A 109 -0.77 1.69 12.50
CA THR A 109 -1.62 1.73 11.30
C THR A 109 -1.19 0.64 10.33
N ALA A 110 0.11 0.39 10.21
CA ALA A 110 0.67 -0.66 9.36
C ALA A 110 0.16 -2.05 9.75
N GLU A 111 0.12 -2.34 11.05
CA GLU A 111 -0.40 -3.60 11.60
C GLU A 111 -1.90 -3.76 11.30
N PHE A 112 -2.69 -2.71 11.54
CA PHE A 112 -4.13 -2.74 11.27
C PHE A 112 -4.44 -2.91 9.77
N ALA A 113 -3.74 -2.18 8.90
CA ALA A 113 -3.89 -2.31 7.46
C ALA A 113 -3.46 -3.71 6.98
N SER A 114 -2.37 -4.26 7.52
CA SER A 114 -1.93 -5.63 7.23
C SER A 114 -2.99 -6.66 7.60
N GLU A 115 -3.57 -6.56 8.80
CA GLU A 115 -4.65 -7.47 9.22
C GLU A 115 -5.88 -7.31 8.32
N ALA A 116 -6.30 -6.08 8.01
CA ALA A 116 -7.46 -5.84 7.15
C ALA A 116 -7.27 -6.45 5.75
N ILE A 117 -6.07 -6.29 5.18
CA ILE A 117 -5.68 -6.91 3.90
C ILE A 117 -5.73 -8.43 3.99
N GLU A 118 -5.19 -9.02 5.07
CA GLU A 118 -5.21 -10.47 5.26
C GLU A 118 -6.64 -11.01 5.30
N ARG A 119 -7.56 -10.31 5.98
CA ARG A 119 -8.99 -10.68 6.02
C ARG A 119 -9.64 -10.53 4.65
N TYR A 120 -9.31 -9.48 3.90
CA TYR A 120 -9.85 -9.23 2.56
C TYR A 120 -9.46 -10.34 1.59
N CYS A 121 -8.19 -10.76 1.62
CA CYS A 121 -7.62 -11.80 0.77
C CYS A 121 -8.14 -13.22 1.07
N LYS A 122 -8.65 -13.48 2.28
CA LYS A 122 -9.13 -14.80 2.72
C LYS A 122 -10.63 -15.01 2.45
N LYS A 123 -11.31 -14.05 1.83
CA LYS A 123 -12.73 -14.12 1.50
C LYS A 123 -13.04 -15.08 0.37
#